data_AF-A0A953WKK4-F1
#
_entry.id   AF-A0A953WKK4-F1
#
_cell.length_a   1.000
_cell.length_b   1.000
_cell.length_c   1.000
_cell.angle_alpha   90.00
_cell.angle_beta   90.00
_cell.angle_gamma   90.00
#
_symmetry.space_group_name_H-M   'P 1'
#
loop_
_entity.id
_entity.type
_entity.pdbx_description
1 polymer ?
#
loop_
_entity_poly.entity_id
_entity_poly.type
_entity_poly.pdbx_seq_one_letter_code
_entity_poly.pdbx_strand_id
1 'polypeptide(L)'
;TVVVLGSVGDNFAAGMTGGRAYVLDENRGFVDLVNPDSVIWRSFDDGDGEAECLALIQRYAEETKSLRAAAILKDWSLWRPKFLEVVPIEILKRAERLRAAASAAE
;
A
#
# COMPACT_ATOMS: atom_id res chain seq x y z
N THR A 1 -3.54 -6.53 -5.74
CA THR A 1 -2.74 -5.40 -5.25
C THR A 1 -2.93 -4.21 -6.17
N VAL A 2 -2.95 -3.00 -5.64
CA VAL A 2 -3.11 -1.75 -6.41
C VAL A 2 -1.97 -0.80 -6.06
N VAL A 3 -1.45 -0.05 -7.04
CA VAL A 3 -0.50 1.06 -6.81
C VAL A 3 -1.10 2.34 -7.37
N VAL A 4 -1.10 3.40 -6.56
CA VAL A 4 -1.57 4.74 -6.93
C VAL A 4 -0.38 5.69 -6.89
N LEU A 5 0.09 6.10 -8.07
CA LEU A 5 1.21 7.03 -8.22
C LEU A 5 0.77 8.50 -8.15
N GLY A 6 -0.29 8.84 -7.43
CA GLY A 6 -0.84 10.20 -7.39
C GLY A 6 -1.87 10.37 -6.28
N SER A 7 -2.58 11.49 -6.29
CA SER A 7 -3.64 11.78 -5.32
C SER A 7 -4.80 10.78 -5.44
N VAL A 8 -5.36 10.42 -4.28
CA VAL A 8 -6.63 9.68 -4.18
C VAL A 8 -7.80 10.64 -4.01
N GLY A 9 -9.02 10.15 -4.16
CA GLY A 9 -10.25 10.90 -3.87
C GLY A 9 -10.78 10.65 -2.45
N ASP A 10 -11.85 11.35 -2.10
CA ASP A 10 -12.52 11.22 -0.80
C ASP A 10 -13.00 9.79 -0.53
N ASN A 11 -12.97 9.40 0.75
CA ASN A 11 -13.42 8.11 1.25
C ASN A 11 -12.70 6.91 0.60
N PHE A 12 -11.41 7.09 0.29
CA PHE A 12 -10.56 6.07 -0.30
C PHE A 12 -10.52 4.80 0.58
N ALA A 13 -10.55 3.64 -0.08
CA ALA A 13 -10.55 2.32 0.54
C ALA A 13 -11.74 2.00 1.46
N ALA A 14 -12.85 2.74 1.37
CA ALA A 14 -14.10 2.38 2.04
C ALA A 14 -14.60 1.00 1.58
N GLY A 15 -14.90 0.12 2.53
CA GLY A 15 -15.35 -1.24 2.25
C GLY A 15 -14.27 -2.16 1.68
N MET A 16 -13.00 -1.77 1.75
CA MET A 16 -11.89 -2.64 1.34
C MET A 16 -11.77 -3.82 2.32
N THR A 17 -12.07 -5.02 1.84
CA THR A 17 -12.04 -6.26 2.66
C THR A 17 -10.88 -7.20 2.31
N GLY A 18 -10.17 -6.94 1.20
CA GLY A 18 -9.13 -7.83 0.67
C GLY A 18 -8.07 -7.11 -0.17
N GLY A 19 -6.86 -7.70 -0.20
CA GLY A 19 -5.71 -7.19 -0.93
C GLY A 19 -4.90 -6.13 -0.20
N ARG A 20 -3.96 -5.51 -0.94
CA ARG A 20 -3.11 -4.38 -0.50
C ARG A 20 -3.20 -3.26 -1.53
N ALA A 21 -3.07 -2.03 -1.06
CA ALA A 21 -2.87 -0.87 -1.93
C ALA A 21 -1.63 -0.08 -1.49
N TYR A 22 -0.92 0.52 -2.44
CA TYR A 22 0.21 1.39 -2.18
C TYR A 22 -0.10 2.77 -2.76
N VAL A 23 -0.07 3.80 -1.92
CA VAL A 23 -0.46 5.16 -2.32
C VAL A 23 0.72 6.10 -2.14
N LEU A 24 1.03 6.87 -3.18
CA LEU A 24 2.01 7.94 -3.12
C LEU A 24 1.37 9.23 -2.57
N ASP A 25 1.71 9.58 -1.34
CA ASP A 25 1.21 10.78 -0.67
C ASP A 25 2.24 11.92 -0.69
N GLU A 26 2.24 12.70 -1.78
CA GLU A 26 3.19 13.80 -1.95
C GLU A 26 2.92 14.99 -1.02
N ASN A 27 1.64 15.24 -0.70
CA ASN A 27 1.19 16.42 0.02
C ASN A 27 0.84 16.14 1.49
N ARG A 28 1.05 14.92 1.97
CA ARG A 28 0.67 14.48 3.33
C ARG A 28 -0.83 14.63 3.63
N GLY A 29 -1.67 14.50 2.60
CA GLY A 29 -3.12 14.70 2.68
C GLY A 29 -3.91 13.38 2.68
N PHE A 30 -3.24 12.23 2.60
CA PHE A 30 -3.92 10.94 2.50
C PHE A 30 -4.81 10.64 3.71
N VAL A 31 -4.41 11.09 4.90
CA VAL A 31 -5.14 10.85 6.16
C VAL A 31 -6.55 11.41 6.14
N ASP A 32 -6.78 12.55 5.48
CA ASP A 32 -8.10 13.17 5.38
C ASP A 32 -8.99 12.48 4.33
N LEU A 33 -8.40 11.73 3.41
CA LEU A 33 -9.08 11.13 2.26
C LEU A 33 -9.41 9.65 2.47
N VAL A 34 -8.69 8.96 3.36
CA VAL A 34 -8.85 7.52 3.61
C VAL A 34 -10.01 7.24 4.56
N ASN A 35 -10.66 6.09 4.40
CA ASN A 35 -11.63 5.57 5.34
C ASN A 35 -10.96 4.74 6.46
N PRO A 36 -10.79 5.27 7.68
CA PRO A 36 -10.10 4.57 8.77
C PRO A 36 -10.89 3.40 9.36
N ASP A 37 -12.20 3.29 9.11
CA ASP A 37 -13.02 2.18 9.61
C ASP A 37 -12.75 0.87 8.86
N SER A 38 -12.27 0.96 7.61
CA SER A 38 -12.06 -0.20 6.74
C SER A 38 -10.58 -0.62 6.66
N VAL A 39 -9.67 0.34 6.73
CA VAL A 39 -8.24 0.11 6.47
C VAL A 39 -7.35 0.79 7.51
N ILE A 40 -6.15 0.25 7.65
CA ILE A 40 -5.02 0.97 8.22
C ILE A 40 -4.05 1.35 7.11
N TRP A 41 -3.21 2.34 7.38
CA TRP A 41 -2.09 2.70 6.52
C TRP A 41 -0.82 2.85 7.33
N ARG A 42 0.31 2.50 6.71
CA ARG A 42 1.63 2.53 7.35
C ARG A 42 2.71 2.81 6.32
N SER A 43 3.87 3.30 6.76
CA SER A 43 5.07 3.28 5.93
C SER A 43 5.54 1.85 5.68
N PHE A 44 6.32 1.62 4.63
CA PHE A 44 6.96 0.32 4.41
C PHE A 44 7.76 -0.13 5.64
N ASP A 45 7.50 -1.35 6.09
CA ASP A 45 8.26 -2.09 7.09
C ASP A 45 9.23 -3.07 6.41
N ASP A 46 9.93 -3.90 7.19
CA ASP A 46 10.81 -4.98 6.69
C ASP A 46 10.05 -6.15 6.02
N GLY A 47 8.78 -5.96 5.66
CA GLY A 47 7.96 -6.93 4.95
C GLY A 47 8.10 -6.84 3.43
N ASP A 48 7.40 -7.74 2.72
CA ASP A 48 7.41 -7.81 1.25
C ASP A 48 6.67 -6.64 0.55
N GLY A 49 6.07 -5.72 1.31
CA GLY A 49 5.24 -4.65 0.76
C GLY A 49 6.02 -3.69 -0.16
N GLU A 50 7.25 -3.33 0.23
CA GLU A 50 8.11 -2.46 -0.58
C GLU A 50 8.49 -3.12 -1.91
N ALA A 51 8.94 -4.37 -1.84
CA ALA A 51 9.34 -5.15 -3.03
C ALA A 51 8.16 -5.37 -3.99
N GLU A 52 6.97 -5.68 -3.46
CA GLU A 52 5.76 -5.84 -4.28
C GLU A 52 5.37 -4.53 -4.96
N CYS A 53 5.39 -3.40 -4.25
CA CYS A 53 5.11 -2.09 -4.83
C CYS A 53 6.10 -1.76 -5.95
N LEU A 54 7.39 -1.91 -5.70
CA LEU A 54 8.44 -1.57 -6.65
C LEU A 54 8.34 -2.42 -7.93
N ALA A 55 8.09 -3.72 -7.81
CA ALA A 55 7.88 -4.61 -8.96
C ALA A 55 6.67 -4.19 -9.82
N LEU A 56 5.57 -3.76 -9.18
CA LEU A 56 4.39 -3.27 -9.90
C LEU A 56 4.68 -1.95 -10.64
N ILE A 57 5.44 -1.03 -10.03
CA ILE A 57 5.83 0.23 -10.66
C ILE A 57 6.77 -0.03 -11.85
N GLN A 58 7.73 -0.93 -11.71
CA GLN A 58 8.63 -1.35 -12.79
C GLN A 58 7.83 -1.87 -13.99
N ARG A 59 6.96 -2.86 -13.76
CA ARG A 59 6.12 -3.42 -14.80
C ARG A 59 5.26 -2.33 -15.47
N TYR A 60 4.64 -1.46 -14.69
CA TYR A 60 3.84 -0.35 -15.22
C TYR A 60 4.68 0.60 -16.08
N ALA A 61 5.90 0.95 -15.66
CA ALA A 61 6.80 1.79 -16.44
C ALA A 61 7.22 1.12 -17.76
N GLU A 62 7.47 -0.19 -17.74
CA GLU A 62 7.84 -0.96 -18.92
C GLU A 62 6.72 -1.04 -19.96
N GLU A 63 5.50 -1.31 -19.50
CA GLU A 63 4.31 -1.46 -20.35
C GLU A 63 3.79 -0.11 -20.88
N THR A 64 3.82 0.95 -20.06
CA THR A 64 3.20 2.25 -20.40
C THR A 64 4.16 3.34 -20.83
N LYS A 65 5.47 3.15 -20.61
CA LYS A 65 6.50 4.19 -20.78
C LYS A 65 6.20 5.47 -19.98
N SER A 66 5.51 5.34 -18.85
CA SER A 66 5.17 6.47 -17.97
C SER A 66 6.41 7.17 -17.45
N LEU A 67 6.57 8.45 -17.81
CA LEU A 67 7.66 9.31 -17.33
C LEU A 67 7.63 9.45 -15.80
N ARG A 68 6.43 9.47 -15.22
CA ARG A 68 6.25 9.58 -13.77
C ARG A 68 6.72 8.32 -13.05
N ALA A 69 6.36 7.14 -13.55
CA ALA A 69 6.84 5.89 -12.99
C ALA A 69 8.37 5.74 -13.14
N ALA A 70 8.91 6.12 -14.31
CA ALA A 70 10.36 6.13 -14.53
C ALA A 70 11.10 7.08 -13.57
N ALA A 71 10.57 8.28 -13.32
CA ALA A 71 11.14 9.22 -12.36
C ALA A 71 11.10 8.68 -10.92
N ILE A 72 10.02 8.00 -10.54
CA ILE A 72 9.88 7.38 -9.22
C ILE A 72 10.91 6.25 -9.05
N LEU A 73 11.10 5.41 -10.06
CA LEU A 73 12.07 4.31 -10.04
C LEU A 73 13.52 4.81 -10.02
N LYS A 74 13.81 5.90 -10.74
CA LYS A 74 15.15 6.49 -10.79
C LYS A 74 15.63 6.97 -9.42
N ASP A 75 14.76 7.62 -8.66
CA ASP A 75 15.08 8.23 -7.38
C ASP A 75 14.31 7.57 -6.22
N TRP A 76 14.22 6.24 -6.22
CA TRP A 76 13.36 5.49 -5.29
C TRP A 76 13.57 5.87 -3.82
N SER A 77 14.81 6.07 -3.37
CA SER A 77 15.10 6.46 -1.98
C SER A 77 14.43 7.77 -1.55
N LEU A 78 14.18 8.69 -2.49
CA LEU A 78 13.46 9.95 -2.24
C LEU A 78 11.94 9.73 -2.16
N TRP A 79 11.41 8.79 -2.96
CA TRP A 79 9.98 8.53 -3.08
C TRP A 79 9.46 7.54 -2.04
N ARG A 80 10.26 6.53 -1.68
CA ARG A 80 9.97 5.50 -0.67
C ARG A 80 9.28 6.04 0.59
N PRO A 81 9.79 7.08 1.29
CA PRO A 81 9.16 7.56 2.52
C PRO A 81 7.80 8.25 2.33
N LYS A 82 7.41 8.57 1.07
CA LYS A 82 6.12 9.16 0.73
C LYS A 82 5.06 8.11 0.38
N PHE A 83 5.46 6.84 0.26
CA PHE A 83 4.52 5.76 0.02
C PHE A 83 3.90 5.27 1.32
N LEU A 84 2.59 5.04 1.25
CA LEU A 84 1.80 4.42 2.30
C LEU A 84 1.30 3.07 1.80
N GLU A 85 1.59 2.02 2.55
CA GLU A 85 0.95 0.72 2.42
C GLU A 85 -0.40 0.77 3.15
N VAL A 86 -1.46 0.49 2.40
CA VAL A 86 -2.85 0.45 2.87
C VAL A 86 -3.30 -1.00 2.94
N VAL A 87 -3.69 -1.41 4.14
CA VAL A 87 -4.06 -2.80 4.44
C VAL A 87 -5.45 -2.84 5.09
N PRO A 88 -6.37 -3.69 4.60
CA PRO A 88 -7.65 -3.93 5.25
C PRO A 88 -7.50 -4.44 6.68
N ILE A 89 -8.29 -3.87 7.59
CA ILE A 89 -8.36 -4.32 8.98
C ILE A 89 -8.77 -5.80 9.05
N GLU A 90 -9.65 -6.24 8.16
CA GLU A 90 -10.14 -7.62 8.13
C GLU A 90 -9.02 -8.64 7.84
N ILE A 91 -8.03 -8.28 7.02
CA ILE A 91 -6.88 -9.16 6.75
C ILE A 91 -6.04 -9.33 8.01
N LEU A 92 -5.82 -8.25 8.76
CA LEU A 92 -5.04 -8.28 10.00
C LEU A 92 -5.74 -9.17 11.03
N LYS A 93 -7.05 -8.96 11.23
CA LYS A 93 -7.86 -9.80 12.13
C LYS A 93 -7.79 -11.28 11.75
N ARG A 94 -7.82 -11.60 10.45
CA ARG A 94 -7.71 -12.98 9.98
C ARG A 94 -6.33 -13.56 10.25
N ALA A 95 -5.26 -12.80 10.01
CA ALA A 95 -3.89 -13.23 10.30
C ALA A 95 -3.68 -13.49 11.79
N GLU A 96 -4.22 -12.63 12.67
CA GLU A 96 -4.19 -12.81 14.12
C GLU A 96 -4.90 -14.08 14.56
N ARG A 97 -6.12 -14.33 14.05
CA ARG A 97 -6.87 -15.57 14.36
C ARG A 97 -6.10 -16.84 13.94
N LEU A 98 -5.48 -16.82 12.77
CA LEU A 98 -4.70 -17.96 12.28
C LEU A 98 -3.46 -18.21 13.14
N ARG A 99 -2.76 -17.14 13.56
CA ARG A 99 -1.61 -17.26 14.48
C ARG A 99 -2.03 -17.80 15.85
N ALA A 100 -3.12 -17.28 16.42
CA ALA A 100 -3.62 -17.73 17.71
C ALA A 100 -4.09 -19.19 17.69
N ALA A 101 -4.74 -19.62 16.61
CA ALA A 101 -5.15 -21.01 16.42
C ALA A 101 -3.94 -21.96 16.28
N ALA A 102 -2.88 -21.54 15.58
CA ALA A 102 -1.65 -22.33 15.46
C ALA A 102 -0.94 -22.49 16.82
N SER A 103 -0.86 -21.43 17.63
CA SER A 103 -0.23 -21.50 18.96
C SER A 103 -1.05 -22.26 20.02
N ALA A 104 -2.37 -22.40 19.82
CA ALA A 104 -3.24 -23.13 20.76
C ALA A 104 -3.35 -24.64 20.42
N ALA A 105 -2.87 -25.05 19.25
CA ALA A 105 -2.82 -26.45 18.82
C ALA A 105 -1.51 -27.15 19.22
N GLU A 106 -0.58 -26.42 19.85
CA GLU A 106 0.73 -26.87 20.34
C GLU A 106 0.71 -26.91 21.88
#